data_AF-A0A1T5I9N3-F1
#
_entry.id   AF-A0A1T5I9N3-F1
#
_cell.length_a   1.000
_cell.length_b   1.000
_cell.length_c   1.000
_cell.angle_alpha   90.00
_cell.angle_beta   90.00
_cell.angle_gamma   90.00
#
_symmetry.space_group_name_H-M   'P 1'
#
loop_
_entity.id
_entity.type
_entity.pdbx_description
1 polymer ?
#
loop_
_entity_poly.entity_id
_entity_poly.type
_entity_poly.pdbx_seq_one_letter_code
_entity_poly.pdbx_strand_id
1 'polypeptide(L)'
;MAELKIGEISKPRFEFRSFGQCFCEAHKRMARLSVPVPEKVWERQSDEIYIVSAKNDINNTKIRDGKMDIKTYVQTVDGLEQWNPLMKGEFPISREVLEKEVFPAFMVEMPKLTKDTYTYDEFIAMVKANKDLAAVRVHKQRFGYMVNGTICEVGNVLINGAKVVTINSESTEIEDIKKTIADVGLEGVENINYLQAIKRVIGMSDKPLANE
;
A
#
# COMPACT_ATOMS: atom_id res chain seq x y z
N MET A 1 -26.83 -5.64 -6.48
CA MET A 1 -25.39 -5.81 -6.75
C MET A 1 -24.93 -4.59 -7.51
N ALA A 2 -24.26 -3.63 -6.88
CA ALA A 2 -23.71 -2.49 -7.62
C ALA A 2 -22.58 -3.00 -8.51
N GLU A 3 -22.65 -2.72 -9.82
CA GLU A 3 -21.59 -3.08 -10.76
C GLU A 3 -20.29 -2.38 -10.35
N LEU A 4 -19.26 -3.18 -10.07
CA LEU A 4 -17.90 -2.71 -9.81
C LEU A 4 -17.32 -2.16 -11.12
N LYS A 5 -17.59 -0.88 -11.40
CA LYS A 5 -17.01 -0.16 -12.53
C LYS A 5 -15.54 0.10 -12.28
N ILE A 6 -14.69 -0.55 -13.05
CA ILE A 6 -13.24 -0.41 -12.98
C ILE A 6 -12.85 0.88 -13.70
N GLY A 7 -12.25 1.84 -12.99
CA GLY A 7 -11.67 3.05 -13.59
C GLY A 7 -12.40 4.37 -13.31
N GLU A 8 -13.58 4.37 -12.68
CA GLU A 8 -14.19 5.59 -12.15
C GLU A 8 -13.49 6.03 -10.85
N ILE A 9 -13.47 7.33 -10.56
CA ILE A 9 -13.01 7.85 -9.26
C ILE A 9 -13.98 7.36 -8.20
N SER A 10 -13.67 6.23 -7.57
CA SER A 10 -14.43 5.75 -6.42
C SER A 10 -14.27 6.75 -5.28
N LYS A 11 -15.35 7.01 -4.54
CA LYS A 11 -15.28 7.76 -3.28
C LYS A 11 -14.12 7.24 -2.41
N PRO A 12 -13.40 8.11 -1.67
CA PRO A 12 -12.33 7.69 -0.78
C PRO A 12 -12.83 6.60 0.18
N ARG A 13 -12.13 5.47 0.21
CA ARG A 13 -12.47 4.32 1.06
C ARG A 13 -11.67 4.34 2.34
N PHE A 14 -12.28 3.83 3.39
CA PHE A 14 -11.58 3.40 4.58
C PHE A 14 -11.00 2.01 4.34
N GLU A 15 -9.81 1.76 4.88
CA GLU A 15 -9.11 0.49 4.79
C GLU A 15 -8.69 0.03 6.19
N PHE A 16 -9.03 -1.22 6.50
CA PHE A 16 -8.25 -2.03 7.42
C PHE A 16 -7.26 -2.84 6.59
N ARG A 17 -5.98 -2.78 6.95
CA ARG A 17 -4.96 -3.69 6.41
C ARG A 17 -4.06 -4.13 7.55
N SER A 18 -3.58 -5.36 7.49
CA SER A 18 -2.52 -5.78 8.39
C SER A 18 -1.48 -6.63 7.69
N PHE A 19 -0.37 -6.84 8.38
CA PHE A 19 0.78 -7.63 7.92
C PHE A 19 1.28 -8.53 9.05
N GLY A 20 1.71 -9.74 8.69
CA GLY A 20 2.18 -10.76 9.63
C GLY A 20 2.78 -11.96 8.91
N GLN A 21 3.18 -12.99 9.65
CA GLN A 21 3.68 -14.24 9.09
C GLN A 21 2.56 -15.12 8.51
N CYS A 22 1.37 -15.08 9.10
CA CYS A 22 0.23 -15.88 8.64
C CYS A 22 -1.09 -15.29 9.13
N PHE A 23 -2.07 -15.22 8.23
CA PHE A 23 -3.47 -14.95 8.54
C PHE A 23 -4.34 -16.15 8.16
N CYS A 24 -3.85 -17.36 8.40
CA CYS A 24 -4.38 -18.57 7.77
C CYS A 24 -5.85 -18.86 8.16
N GLU A 25 -6.21 -18.67 9.43
CA GLU A 25 -7.60 -18.82 9.88
C GLU A 25 -8.52 -17.71 9.36
N ALA A 26 -8.04 -16.45 9.38
CA ALA A 26 -8.78 -15.32 8.84
C ALA A 26 -8.97 -15.45 7.32
N HIS A 27 -7.96 -15.93 6.60
CA HIS A 27 -8.02 -16.20 5.16
C HIS A 27 -9.03 -17.31 4.85
N LYS A 28 -9.02 -18.41 5.61
CA LYS A 28 -10.03 -19.48 5.46
C LYS A 28 -11.45 -18.94 5.66
N ARG A 29 -11.67 -18.12 6.70
CA ARG A 29 -12.97 -17.48 6.95
C ARG A 29 -13.36 -16.54 5.82
N MET A 30 -12.45 -15.67 5.40
CA MET A 30 -12.65 -14.73 4.30
C MET A 30 -13.04 -15.45 3.01
N ALA A 31 -12.33 -16.52 2.66
CA ALA A 31 -12.65 -17.34 1.48
C ALA A 31 -14.03 -18.01 1.58
N ARG A 32 -14.42 -18.50 2.76
CA ARG A 32 -15.73 -19.12 3.00
C ARG A 32 -16.89 -18.14 2.96
N LEU A 33 -16.67 -16.93 3.46
CA LEU A 33 -17.68 -15.87 3.55
C LEU A 33 -17.78 -15.05 2.26
N SER A 34 -16.80 -15.16 1.37
CA SER A 34 -16.77 -14.38 0.13
C SER A 34 -17.93 -14.75 -0.77
N VAL A 35 -18.62 -13.73 -1.29
CA VAL A 35 -19.48 -13.92 -2.46
C VAL A 35 -18.63 -14.11 -3.73
N PRO A 36 -19.19 -14.62 -4.84
CA PRO A 36 -18.47 -14.73 -6.10
C PRO A 36 -17.93 -13.38 -6.57
N VAL A 37 -16.67 -13.37 -7.01
CA VAL A 37 -15.99 -12.22 -7.61
C VAL A 37 -15.49 -12.57 -9.02
N PRO A 38 -15.27 -11.57 -9.91
CA PRO A 38 -14.77 -11.84 -11.25
C PRO A 38 -13.42 -12.58 -11.26
N GLU A 39 -13.21 -13.48 -12.22
CA GLU A 39 -12.00 -14.31 -12.31
C GLU A 39 -10.70 -13.49 -12.37
N LYS A 40 -10.73 -12.34 -13.04
CA LYS A 40 -9.59 -11.41 -13.11
C LYS A 40 -9.12 -10.84 -11.76
N VAL A 41 -9.88 -11.03 -10.68
CA VAL A 41 -9.46 -10.65 -9.32
C VAL A 41 -9.21 -11.85 -8.40
N TRP A 42 -9.41 -13.09 -8.88
CA TRP A 42 -9.13 -14.29 -8.08
C TRP A 42 -7.67 -14.36 -7.68
N GLU A 43 -6.78 -14.11 -8.63
CA GLU A 43 -5.35 -14.00 -8.38
C GLU A 43 -4.76 -12.92 -9.28
N ARG A 44 -3.91 -12.07 -8.69
CA ARG A 44 -3.16 -11.04 -9.42
C ARG A 44 -1.75 -10.95 -8.89
N GLN A 45 -0.82 -10.68 -9.78
CA GLN A 45 0.57 -10.43 -9.42
C GLN A 45 1.02 -9.04 -9.85
N SER A 46 1.99 -8.48 -9.13
CA SER A 46 2.59 -7.20 -9.47
C SER A 46 3.96 -7.04 -8.82
N ASP A 47 4.90 -6.53 -9.59
CA ASP A 47 6.21 -6.08 -9.12
C ASP A 47 6.22 -4.55 -8.98
N GLU A 48 6.64 -4.06 -7.82
CA GLU A 48 6.59 -2.65 -7.47
C GLU A 48 7.91 -2.25 -6.78
N ILE A 49 8.30 -0.99 -6.93
CA ILE A 49 9.36 -0.38 -6.13
C ILE A 49 8.74 0.65 -5.19
N TYR A 50 8.89 0.43 -3.89
CA TYR A 50 8.48 1.39 -2.88
C TYR A 50 9.63 2.33 -2.58
N ILE A 51 9.34 3.63 -2.51
CA ILE A 51 10.30 4.63 -2.04
C ILE A 51 9.91 4.97 -0.61
N VAL A 52 10.72 4.51 0.33
CA VAL A 52 10.46 4.64 1.77
C VAL A 52 11.39 5.68 2.35
N SER A 53 10.82 6.63 3.07
CA SER A 53 11.57 7.65 3.80
C SER A 53 11.53 7.36 5.29
N ALA A 54 12.67 7.44 5.95
CA ALA A 54 12.77 7.37 7.41
C ALA A 54 12.05 8.55 8.11
N LYS A 55 11.87 9.68 7.40
CA LYS A 55 11.30 10.92 7.94
C LYS A 55 9.81 11.14 7.68
N ASN A 56 9.17 10.24 6.94
CA ASN A 56 7.76 10.37 6.56
C ASN A 56 6.97 9.12 6.92
N ASP A 57 5.80 9.31 7.53
CA ASP A 57 4.84 8.25 7.85
C ASP A 57 3.46 8.48 7.20
N ILE A 58 3.30 9.56 6.42
CA ILE A 58 2.00 9.98 5.88
C ILE A 58 1.86 9.78 4.37
N ASN A 59 2.97 9.69 3.64
CA ASN A 59 2.96 9.54 2.19
C ASN A 59 3.52 8.18 1.78
N ASN A 60 2.74 7.41 1.03
CA ASN A 60 3.12 6.11 0.50
C ASN A 60 3.42 6.24 -0.98
N THR A 61 4.70 6.10 -1.34
CA THR A 61 5.17 6.22 -2.72
C THR A 61 5.55 4.87 -3.28
N LYS A 62 5.01 4.55 -4.45
CA LYS A 62 5.35 3.35 -5.21
C LYS A 62 5.54 3.67 -6.69
N ILE A 63 6.36 2.87 -7.34
CA ILE A 63 6.58 2.87 -8.78
C ILE A 63 6.18 1.50 -9.32
N ARG A 64 5.35 1.49 -10.37
CA ARG A 64 4.93 0.28 -11.09
C ARG A 64 4.69 0.61 -12.55
N ASP A 65 5.13 -0.26 -13.45
CA ASP A 65 4.95 -0.11 -14.90
C ASP A 65 5.42 1.27 -15.43
N GLY A 66 6.54 1.78 -14.89
CA GLY A 66 7.08 3.10 -15.25
C GLY A 66 6.30 4.30 -14.72
N LYS A 67 5.32 4.09 -13.84
CA LYS A 67 4.49 5.14 -13.25
C LYS A 67 4.71 5.23 -11.75
N MET A 68 4.85 6.45 -11.24
CA MET A 68 4.89 6.76 -9.82
C MET A 68 3.48 7.12 -9.33
N ASP A 69 3.09 6.57 -8.19
CA ASP A 69 1.86 6.90 -7.46
C ASP A 69 2.27 7.25 -6.03
N ILE A 70 1.90 8.43 -5.55
CA ILE A 70 1.98 8.74 -4.12
C ILE A 70 0.57 8.92 -3.59
N LYS A 71 0.30 8.21 -2.51
CA LYS A 71 -0.92 8.39 -1.73
C LYS A 71 -0.59 9.04 -0.41
N THR A 72 -1.43 9.97 0.01
CA THR A 72 -1.31 10.63 1.30
C THR A 72 -2.40 10.14 2.25
N TYR A 73 -2.01 9.95 3.49
CA TYR A 73 -2.90 9.68 4.60
C TYR A 73 -3.81 10.88 4.80
N VAL A 74 -5.11 10.64 4.95
CA VAL A 74 -6.12 11.69 5.15
C VAL A 74 -6.53 11.75 6.60
N GLN A 75 -7.04 10.64 7.12
CA GLN A 75 -7.60 10.54 8.46
C GLN A 75 -7.75 9.08 8.89
N THR A 76 -7.98 8.90 10.19
CA THR A 76 -8.38 7.64 10.80
C THR A 76 -9.72 7.83 11.48
N VAL A 77 -10.65 6.92 11.23
CA VAL A 77 -11.95 6.85 11.92
C VAL A 77 -12.13 5.41 12.37
N ASP A 78 -12.43 5.20 13.66
CA ASP A 78 -12.57 3.86 14.27
C ASP A 78 -11.38 2.92 13.99
N GLY A 79 -10.17 3.46 13.93
CA GLY A 79 -8.95 2.68 13.64
C GLY A 79 -8.78 2.30 12.16
N LEU A 80 -9.68 2.72 11.27
CA LEU A 80 -9.59 2.52 9.84
C LEU A 80 -8.97 3.74 9.16
N GLU A 81 -8.01 3.52 8.26
CA GLU A 81 -7.30 4.61 7.59
C GLU A 81 -7.99 4.97 6.27
N GLN A 82 -7.99 6.25 5.93
CA GLN A 82 -8.41 6.73 4.61
C GLN A 82 -7.22 7.37 3.89
N TRP A 83 -7.07 7.03 2.61
CA TRP A 83 -5.95 7.44 1.78
C TRP A 83 -6.44 8.10 0.49
N ASN A 84 -5.79 9.18 0.07
CA ASN A 84 -6.08 9.87 -1.19
C ASN A 84 -4.88 9.86 -2.14
N PRO A 85 -5.10 9.76 -3.46
CA PRO A 85 -4.05 10.03 -4.44
C PRO A 85 -3.56 11.47 -4.28
N LEU A 86 -2.27 11.65 -4.02
CA LEU A 86 -1.64 12.96 -3.98
C LEU A 86 -1.18 13.36 -5.38
N MET A 87 -0.54 12.44 -6.10
CA MET A 87 -0.13 12.64 -7.49
C MET A 87 0.12 11.31 -8.19
N LYS A 88 0.08 11.38 -9.52
CA LYS A 88 0.53 10.32 -10.42
C LYS A 88 1.50 10.93 -11.43
N GLY A 89 2.67 10.32 -11.55
CA GLY A 89 3.69 10.73 -12.50
C GLY A 89 4.12 9.57 -13.37
N GLU A 90 4.71 9.87 -14.51
CA GLU A 90 5.36 8.90 -15.39
C GLU A 90 6.82 9.31 -15.59
N PHE A 91 7.68 8.35 -15.91
CA PHE A 91 9.06 8.65 -16.24
C PHE A 91 9.22 8.90 -17.76
N PRO A 92 10.08 9.85 -18.18
CA PRO A 92 10.95 10.69 -17.34
C PRO A 92 10.16 11.76 -16.56
N ILE A 93 10.54 11.99 -15.32
CA ILE A 93 9.87 12.92 -14.40
C ILE A 93 10.52 14.30 -14.46
N SER A 94 9.73 15.36 -14.44
CA SER A 94 10.26 16.73 -14.51
C SER A 94 10.87 17.19 -13.19
N ARG A 95 11.82 18.12 -13.28
CA ARG A 95 12.41 18.82 -12.14
C ARG A 95 11.32 19.46 -11.26
N GLU A 96 10.35 20.11 -11.90
CA GLU A 96 9.26 20.79 -11.19
C GLU A 96 8.42 19.83 -10.35
N VAL A 97 8.09 18.65 -10.88
CA VAL A 97 7.34 17.62 -10.13
C VAL A 97 8.20 17.05 -9.00
N LEU A 98 9.49 16.83 -9.23
CA LEU A 98 10.40 16.43 -8.16
C LEU A 98 10.42 17.45 -7.01
N GLU A 99 10.50 18.74 -7.37
CA GLU A 99 10.58 19.89 -6.46
C GLU A 99 9.31 20.13 -5.65
N LYS A 100 8.16 20.12 -6.31
CA LYS A 100 6.89 20.53 -5.71
C LYS A 100 6.12 19.39 -5.06
N GLU A 101 6.33 18.16 -5.54
CA GLU A 101 5.45 17.04 -5.22
C GLU A 101 6.21 15.87 -4.59
N VAL A 102 7.26 15.36 -5.23
CA VAL A 102 7.88 14.07 -4.84
C VAL A 102 8.73 14.16 -3.59
N PHE A 103 9.74 15.03 -3.56
CA PHE A 103 10.63 15.15 -2.40
C PHE A 103 9.96 15.81 -1.18
N PRO A 104 9.05 16.80 -1.35
CA PRO A 104 8.21 17.25 -0.25
C PRO A 104 7.41 16.12 0.39
N ALA A 105 6.86 15.20 -0.43
CA ALA A 105 6.16 14.03 0.09
C ALA A 105 7.07 13.08 0.90
N PHE A 106 8.36 13.01 0.55
CA PHE A 106 9.36 12.24 1.31
C PHE A 106 9.81 12.91 2.61
N MET A 107 9.59 14.22 2.77
CA MET A 107 10.07 15.00 3.93
C MET A 107 11.58 14.91 4.14
N VAL A 108 12.34 14.82 3.06
CA VAL A 108 13.82 14.82 3.07
C VAL A 108 14.36 16.05 2.36
N GLU A 109 15.65 16.32 2.57
CA GLU A 109 16.33 17.40 1.86
C GLU A 109 16.38 17.11 0.35
N MET A 110 16.06 18.14 -0.44
CA MET A 110 16.09 18.07 -1.90
C MET A 110 17.54 17.96 -2.40
N PRO A 111 17.88 16.92 -3.20
CA PRO A 111 19.17 16.90 -3.86
C PRO A 111 19.27 18.02 -4.90
N LYS A 112 20.48 18.52 -5.14
CA LYS A 112 20.69 19.53 -6.19
C LYS A 112 20.34 18.95 -7.56
N LEU A 113 19.32 19.52 -8.19
CA LEU A 113 18.87 19.14 -9.53
C LEU A 113 19.60 19.99 -10.59
N THR A 114 20.16 19.34 -11.61
CA THR A 114 20.89 20.00 -12.72
C THR A 114 20.23 19.82 -14.08
N LYS A 115 19.23 18.93 -14.18
CA LYS A 115 18.48 18.61 -15.41
C LYS A 115 17.01 19.01 -15.26
N ASP A 116 16.35 19.22 -16.40
CA ASP A 116 14.92 19.56 -16.44
C ASP A 116 14.03 18.32 -16.31
N THR A 117 14.54 17.15 -16.70
CA THR A 117 13.88 15.86 -16.54
C THR A 117 14.89 14.80 -16.07
N TYR A 118 14.36 13.76 -15.43
CA TYR A 118 15.13 12.63 -14.91
C TYR A 118 14.49 11.32 -15.33
N THR A 119 15.30 10.41 -15.83
CA THR A 119 14.85 9.05 -16.12
C THR A 119 14.57 8.28 -14.83
N TYR A 120 13.92 7.12 -14.96
CA TYR A 120 13.72 6.21 -13.84
C TYR A 120 15.04 5.84 -13.14
N ASP A 121 16.07 5.49 -13.90
CA ASP A 121 17.36 5.07 -13.33
C ASP A 121 18.08 6.21 -12.60
N GLU A 122 18.00 7.43 -13.13
CA GLU A 122 18.55 8.62 -12.47
C GLU A 122 17.80 8.94 -11.18
N PHE A 123 16.47 8.81 -11.19
CA PHE A 123 15.67 8.95 -9.98
C PHE A 123 16.02 7.91 -8.92
N ILE A 124 16.14 6.63 -9.29
CA ILE A 124 16.55 5.58 -8.36
C ILE A 124 17.97 5.81 -7.84
N ALA A 125 18.89 6.33 -8.66
CA ALA A 125 20.23 6.70 -8.20
C ALA A 125 20.18 7.84 -7.16
N MET A 126 19.33 8.85 -7.36
CA MET A 126 19.10 9.92 -6.37
C MET A 126 18.55 9.36 -5.05
N VAL A 127 17.59 8.44 -5.11
CA VAL A 127 17.03 7.78 -3.92
C VAL A 127 18.11 7.01 -3.17
N LYS A 128 18.92 6.19 -3.85
CA LYS A 128 19.99 5.39 -3.24
C LYS A 128 21.11 6.24 -2.65
N ALA A 129 21.36 7.43 -3.19
CA ALA A 129 22.37 8.35 -2.66
C ALA A 129 21.89 9.08 -1.39
N ASN A 130 20.57 9.11 -1.13
CA ASN A 130 20.02 9.76 0.05
C ASN A 130 19.94 8.77 1.23
N LYS A 131 20.66 9.07 2.31
CA LYS A 131 20.73 8.22 3.52
C LYS A 131 19.40 8.00 4.23
N ASP A 132 18.43 8.91 4.04
CA ASP A 132 17.12 8.84 4.69
C ASP A 132 16.07 8.11 3.83
N LEU A 133 16.43 7.71 2.60
CA LEU A 133 15.55 7.02 1.66
C LEU A 133 16.01 5.59 1.37
N ALA A 134 15.05 4.73 1.05
CA ALA A 134 15.29 3.39 0.54
C ALA A 134 14.37 3.09 -0.65
N ALA A 135 14.96 2.53 -1.72
CA ALA A 135 14.20 1.90 -2.81
C ALA A 135 14.04 0.41 -2.50
N VAL A 136 12.81 -0.02 -2.21
CA VAL A 136 12.49 -1.37 -1.72
C VAL A 136 11.72 -2.13 -2.80
N ARG A 137 12.23 -3.31 -3.18
CA ARG A 137 11.55 -4.19 -4.13
C ARG A 137 10.40 -4.91 -3.44
N VAL A 138 9.21 -4.83 -4.01
CA VAL A 138 8.02 -5.48 -3.47
C VAL A 138 7.33 -6.28 -4.55
N HIS A 139 7.36 -7.60 -4.43
CA HIS A 139 6.55 -8.50 -5.25
C HIS A 139 5.28 -8.86 -4.49
N LYS A 140 4.13 -8.86 -5.16
CA LYS A 140 2.83 -9.16 -4.54
C LYS A 140 2.10 -10.21 -5.35
N GLN A 141 1.68 -11.28 -4.68
CA GLN A 141 0.67 -12.22 -5.15
C GLN A 141 -0.58 -12.03 -4.30
N ARG A 142 -1.71 -11.72 -4.91
CA ARG A 142 -2.90 -11.22 -4.22
C ARG A 142 -4.15 -11.97 -4.67
N PHE A 143 -4.99 -12.33 -3.70
CA PHE A 143 -6.23 -13.05 -3.88
C PHE A 143 -7.40 -12.18 -3.45
N GLY A 144 -8.32 -11.88 -4.37
CA GLY A 144 -9.44 -10.98 -4.14
C GLY A 144 -10.69 -11.70 -3.63
N TYR A 145 -11.39 -11.05 -2.71
CA TYR A 145 -12.62 -11.53 -2.06
C TYR A 145 -13.62 -10.38 -1.89
N MET A 146 -14.87 -10.71 -1.57
CA MET A 146 -15.93 -9.76 -1.25
C MET A 146 -16.74 -10.27 -0.07
N VAL A 147 -16.60 -9.65 1.10
CA VAL A 147 -17.27 -10.07 2.34
C VAL A 147 -18.03 -8.89 2.92
N ASN A 148 -19.31 -9.08 3.26
CA ASN A 148 -20.19 -8.02 3.79
C ASN A 148 -20.20 -6.73 2.94
N GLY A 149 -20.11 -6.83 1.61
CA GLY A 149 -20.05 -5.64 0.73
C GLY A 149 -18.70 -4.91 0.71
N THR A 150 -17.70 -5.42 1.41
CA THR A 150 -16.34 -4.87 1.42
C THR A 150 -15.42 -5.60 0.44
N ILE A 151 -14.55 -4.85 -0.21
CA ILE A 151 -13.49 -5.42 -1.05
C ILE A 151 -12.41 -5.94 -0.12
N CYS A 152 -12.14 -7.22 -0.21
CA CYS A 152 -11.17 -7.90 0.63
C CYS A 152 -10.03 -8.46 -0.23
N GLU A 153 -8.84 -8.53 0.32
CA GLU A 153 -7.71 -9.19 -0.34
C GLU A 153 -6.78 -9.81 0.70
N VAL A 154 -6.27 -11.00 0.37
CA VAL A 154 -5.15 -11.64 1.07
C VAL A 154 -3.99 -11.71 0.10
N GLY A 155 -2.75 -11.47 0.54
CA GLY A 155 -1.62 -11.55 -0.36
C GLY A 155 -0.33 -12.05 0.29
N ASN A 156 0.46 -12.76 -0.49
CA ASN A 156 1.86 -13.00 -0.21
C ASN A 156 2.65 -11.79 -0.75
N VAL A 157 3.46 -11.18 0.10
CA VAL A 157 4.27 -10.01 -0.24
C VAL A 157 5.73 -10.35 0.03
N LEU A 158 6.58 -10.19 -0.98
CA LEU A 158 8.03 -10.32 -0.83
C LEU A 158 8.62 -8.91 -0.76
N ILE A 159 9.13 -8.51 0.40
CA ILE A 159 9.79 -7.22 0.63
C ILE A 159 11.29 -7.47 0.60
N ASN A 160 11.98 -7.05 -0.46
CA ASN A 160 13.36 -7.42 -0.76
C ASN A 160 13.63 -8.94 -0.70
N GLY A 161 12.59 -9.75 -0.96
CA GLY A 161 12.66 -11.22 -0.87
C GLY A 161 12.19 -11.80 0.46
N ALA A 162 12.09 -11.01 1.53
CA ALA A 162 11.50 -11.44 2.80
C ALA A 162 9.98 -11.57 2.65
N LYS A 163 9.44 -12.77 2.89
CA LYS A 163 8.02 -13.04 2.75
C LYS A 163 7.26 -12.58 3.99
N VAL A 164 6.18 -11.84 3.77
CA VAL A 164 5.11 -11.54 4.73
C VAL A 164 3.76 -11.78 4.08
N VAL A 165 2.72 -11.93 4.90
CA VAL A 165 1.32 -12.04 4.45
C VAL A 165 0.60 -10.76 4.80
N THR A 166 -0.24 -10.27 3.89
CA THR A 166 -1.16 -9.16 4.13
C THR A 166 -2.61 -9.62 4.02
N ILE A 167 -3.48 -8.99 4.78
CA ILE A 167 -4.94 -9.15 4.69
C ILE A 167 -5.58 -7.77 4.82
N ASN A 168 -6.64 -7.49 4.05
CA ASN A 168 -7.35 -6.22 4.13
C ASN A 168 -8.85 -6.36 3.88
N SER A 169 -9.58 -5.33 4.31
CA SER A 169 -10.97 -5.04 3.95
C SER A 169 -11.10 -3.53 3.74
N GLU A 170 -11.68 -3.12 2.61
CA GLU A 170 -11.92 -1.71 2.28
C GLU A 170 -13.36 -1.47 1.82
N SER A 171 -13.92 -0.32 2.21
CA SER A 171 -15.27 0.12 1.85
C SER A 171 -15.42 1.63 2.07
N THR A 172 -16.48 2.22 1.53
CA THR A 172 -16.94 3.55 1.96
C THR A 172 -17.71 3.50 3.27
N GLU A 173 -18.22 2.32 3.64
CA GLU A 173 -19.02 2.09 4.84
C GLU A 173 -18.17 1.44 5.94
N ILE A 174 -17.90 2.19 7.02
CA ILE A 174 -17.06 1.76 8.16
C ILE A 174 -17.64 0.51 8.84
N GLU A 175 -18.96 0.46 9.01
CA GLU A 175 -19.63 -0.64 9.71
C GLU A 175 -19.52 -1.97 8.95
N ASP A 176 -19.50 -1.94 7.62
CA ASP A 176 -19.28 -3.14 6.80
C ASP A 176 -17.86 -3.70 7.00
N ILE A 177 -16.86 -2.81 7.14
CA ILE A 177 -15.47 -3.18 7.42
C ILE A 177 -15.37 -3.77 8.82
N LYS A 178 -15.95 -3.12 9.83
CA LYS A 178 -15.94 -3.62 11.22
C LYS A 178 -16.61 -4.99 11.34
N LYS A 179 -17.76 -5.18 10.69
CA LYS A 179 -18.42 -6.49 10.60
C LYS A 179 -17.52 -7.53 9.93
N THR A 180 -16.85 -7.16 8.84
CA THR A 180 -15.91 -8.07 8.16
C THR A 180 -14.75 -8.47 9.06
N ILE A 181 -14.10 -7.51 9.74
CA ILE A 181 -13.03 -7.75 10.70
C ILE A 181 -13.48 -8.75 11.78
N ALA A 182 -14.67 -8.55 12.36
CA ALA A 182 -15.24 -9.47 13.35
C ALA A 182 -15.48 -10.88 12.79
N ASP A 183 -16.19 -10.98 11.66
CA ASP A 183 -16.54 -12.28 11.07
C ASP A 183 -15.28 -13.09 10.69
N VAL A 184 -14.26 -12.44 10.15
CA VAL A 184 -13.00 -13.10 9.77
C VAL A 184 -12.02 -13.29 10.95
N GLY A 185 -12.36 -12.82 12.14
CA GLY A 185 -11.56 -13.02 13.35
C GLY A 185 -10.28 -12.17 13.41
N LEU A 186 -10.37 -10.92 12.94
CA LEU A 186 -9.28 -9.93 12.97
C LEU A 186 -9.49 -8.85 14.03
N GLU A 187 -10.45 -9.00 14.95
CA GLU A 187 -10.63 -8.06 16.06
C GLU A 187 -9.36 -7.96 16.92
N GLY A 188 -8.97 -6.73 17.26
CA GLY A 188 -7.76 -6.45 18.02
C GLY A 188 -6.45 -6.54 17.21
N VAL A 189 -6.48 -6.94 15.94
CA VAL A 189 -5.31 -6.94 15.06
C VAL A 189 -4.95 -5.50 14.70
N GLU A 190 -3.67 -5.15 14.81
CA GLU A 190 -3.19 -3.81 14.46
C GLU A 190 -3.43 -3.50 12.97
N ASN A 191 -3.95 -2.30 12.67
CA ASN A 191 -3.99 -1.77 11.31
C ASN A 191 -2.59 -1.31 10.91
N ILE A 192 -1.95 -2.07 10.02
CA ILE A 192 -0.60 -1.84 9.52
C ILE A 192 -0.68 -1.61 8.01
N ASN A 193 -0.34 -0.40 7.56
CA ASN A 193 -0.27 -0.11 6.13
C ASN A 193 1.06 -0.55 5.51
N TYR A 194 1.16 -0.52 4.17
CA TYR A 194 2.37 -0.93 3.46
C TYR A 194 3.62 -0.15 3.87
N LEU A 195 3.51 1.16 4.13
CA LEU A 195 4.66 1.99 4.50
C LEU A 195 5.22 1.52 5.85
N GLN A 196 4.34 1.31 6.83
CA GLN A 196 4.72 0.77 8.13
C GLN A 196 5.29 -0.64 8.04
N ALA A 197 4.62 -1.55 7.32
CA ALA A 197 5.09 -2.93 7.17
C ALA A 197 6.48 -3.00 6.53
N ILE A 198 6.73 -2.21 5.49
CA ILE A 198 8.03 -2.16 4.83
C ILE A 198 9.09 -1.62 5.80
N LYS A 199 8.81 -0.53 6.52
CA LYS A 199 9.75 0.03 7.52
C LYS A 199 10.13 -0.99 8.59
N ARG A 200 9.16 -1.75 9.11
CA ARG A 200 9.40 -2.82 10.10
C ARG A 200 10.31 -3.90 9.51
N VAL A 201 10.01 -4.37 8.29
CA VAL A 201 10.78 -5.45 7.63
C VAL A 201 12.20 -5.04 7.25
N ILE A 202 12.43 -3.79 6.83
CA ILE A 202 13.77 -3.31 6.45
C ILE A 202 14.58 -2.73 7.62
N GLY A 203 14.03 -2.73 8.83
CA GLY A 203 14.71 -2.25 10.05
C GLY A 203 14.73 -0.73 10.24
N MET A 204 13.83 0.01 9.59
CA MET A 204 13.59 1.44 9.89
C MET A 204 12.65 1.66 11.07
N SER A 205 11.92 0.62 11.51
CA SER A 205 11.10 0.61 12.72
C SER A 205 11.33 -0.71 13.45
N ASP A 206 11.36 -0.64 14.77
CA ASP A 206 11.50 -1.76 15.71
C ASP A 206 10.17 -2.43 16.07
N LYS A 207 9.05 -1.90 15.58
CA LYS A 207 7.73 -2.48 15.85
C LYS A 207 7.59 -3.85 15.17
N PRO A 208 7.00 -4.85 15.86
CA PRO A 208 6.74 -6.16 15.27
C PRO A 208 5.65 -6.09 14.20
N LEU A 209 5.50 -7.11 13.38
CA LEU A 209 4.28 -7.28 12.58
C LEU A 209 3.12 -7.73 13.50
N ALA A 210 1.89 -7.79 12.98
CA ALA A 210 0.73 -8.13 13.80
C ALA A 210 0.76 -9.57 14.33
N ASN A 211 1.48 -10.46 13.66
CA ASN A 211 1.89 -11.76 14.15
C ASN A 211 3.27 -12.09 13.58
N GLU A 212 4.22 -12.40 14.47
CA GLU A 212 5.60 -12.77 14.16
C GLU A 212 5.96 -14.14 14.75
#